data_AF-A0ABD3HMS9-F1
#
_entry.id   AF-A0ABD3HMS9-F1
#
_cell.length_a   1.000
_cell.length_b   1.000
_cell.length_c   1.000
_cell.angle_alpha   90.00
_cell.angle_beta   90.00
_cell.angle_gamma   90.00
#
_symmetry.space_group_name_H-M   'P 1'
#
loop_
_entity.id
_entity.type
_entity.pdbx_description
1 polymer ?
#
loop_
_entity_poly.entity_id
_entity_poly.type
_entity_poly.pdbx_seq_one_letter_code
_entity_poly.pdbx_strand_id
1 'polypeptide(L)'
;MAAKRASGILFRAALHQQKCAAPDLSPSSSSRCLTFQQQQQIASSRSGSFVSRRFLSSDAGDGKKYKIVGVLYKGREYAQNNPNFLGCVENALGIREWLEGLGHEYIVTDDKDGPNSELEKHIPDMDILISTPFHPAYMTAERLKKAKNLKMALTAGVGSDHIDLPTASSLGVTVGEITGSNITSVAEDELMRILILVRNFIPGWQQITAGEWDIAAAASRSYDLRDKVVATVGGGRIGRELLKRLKPFACKELLYWDRLSIGEELERETGAKKEEDLEALVAKADIVSLNIPLTQKTRNMFDKTLLSKFKKGAYLVNNARGALVDAQAVKEACESGQLGGYSGDVWSQQPPSPDHPWRHMPNHAMTPHLSGTTIDAQIRYSKGVKEMLDQFFKGGQFPEANVIVKGGRTAAQYE
;
A
#
# COMPACT_ATOMS: atom_id res chain seq x y z
N MET A 1 -52.53 15.34 -26.90
CA MET A 1 -52.38 16.29 -28.01
C MET A 1 -50.99 16.90 -27.94
N ALA A 2 -50.25 16.82 -29.06
CA ALA A 2 -49.03 17.54 -29.46
C ALA A 2 -47.83 17.59 -28.47
N ALA A 3 -46.65 16.95 -28.65
CA ALA A 3 -45.75 16.64 -29.77
C ALA A 3 -44.46 17.49 -29.76
N LYS A 4 -43.33 16.77 -29.60
CA LYS A 4 -42.00 16.95 -30.21
C LYS A 4 -41.28 18.31 -30.04
N ARG A 5 -40.06 18.24 -29.49
CA ARG A 5 -38.81 18.39 -30.28
C ARG A 5 -37.59 17.90 -29.50
N ALA A 6 -37.02 16.81 -30.00
CA ALA A 6 -35.63 16.43 -29.79
C ALA A 6 -34.75 17.23 -30.74
N SER A 7 -33.54 17.58 -30.33
CA SER A 7 -32.46 18.01 -31.22
C SER A 7 -31.15 17.49 -30.65
N GLY A 8 -30.70 16.37 -31.21
CA GLY A 8 -29.36 15.85 -31.01
C GLY A 8 -28.38 16.67 -31.83
N ILE A 9 -27.28 17.06 -31.20
CA ILE A 9 -26.12 17.64 -31.88
C ILE A 9 -25.07 16.53 -31.96
N LEU A 10 -24.94 15.96 -33.16
CA LEU A 10 -23.85 15.08 -33.56
C LEU A 10 -22.61 15.94 -33.86
N PHE A 11 -21.62 15.92 -32.98
CA PHE A 11 -20.28 16.42 -33.29
C PHE A 11 -19.52 15.33 -34.07
N ARG A 12 -19.39 15.52 -35.39
CA ARG A 12 -18.41 14.80 -36.22
C ARG A 12 -17.04 15.48 -36.04
N ALA A 13 -16.12 14.83 -35.34
CA ALA A 13 -14.72 15.21 -35.33
C ALA A 13 -14.09 14.85 -36.69
N ALA A 14 -13.68 15.87 -37.45
CA ALA A 14 -12.87 15.70 -38.65
C ALA A 14 -11.41 15.52 -38.23
N LEU A 15 -10.86 14.32 -38.48
CA LEU A 15 -9.42 14.05 -38.38
C LEU A 15 -8.71 14.77 -39.53
N HIS A 16 -8.06 15.89 -39.23
CA HIS A 16 -7.09 16.53 -40.12
C HIS A 16 -5.70 15.94 -39.82
N GLN A 17 -5.22 15.05 -40.70
CA GLN A 17 -3.82 14.62 -40.72
C GLN A 17 -2.97 15.75 -41.30
N GLN A 18 -2.31 16.53 -40.44
CA GLN A 18 -1.23 17.42 -40.85
C GLN A 18 0.09 16.65 -40.76
N LYS A 19 0.65 16.32 -41.93
CA LYS A 19 2.03 15.85 -42.08
C LYS A 19 2.97 17.03 -41.84
N CYS A 20 3.68 17.06 -40.73
CA CYS A 20 4.82 17.95 -40.54
C CYS A 20 6.06 17.30 -41.16
N ALA A 21 6.60 17.93 -42.20
CA ALA A 21 7.92 17.65 -42.76
C ALA A 21 8.99 18.27 -41.85
N ALA A 22 10.01 17.49 -41.49
CA ALA A 22 11.20 17.99 -40.79
C ALA A 22 12.24 18.47 -41.82
N PRO A 23 12.93 19.61 -41.58
CA PRO A 23 14.08 20.00 -42.40
C PRO A 23 15.38 19.39 -41.89
N ASP A 24 16.21 19.12 -42.89
CA ASP A 24 17.53 18.50 -42.94
C ASP A 24 18.61 19.37 -42.25
N LEU A 25 19.44 18.78 -41.38
CA LEU A 25 20.71 19.35 -40.92
C LEU A 25 21.77 18.23 -40.79
N SER A 26 22.87 18.44 -41.53
CA SER A 26 24.04 17.56 -41.71
C SER A 26 24.97 17.46 -40.48
N PRO A 27 25.91 16.49 -40.43
CA PRO A 27 26.42 15.91 -39.19
C PRO A 27 27.80 16.44 -38.75
N SER A 28 28.05 16.46 -37.44
CA SER A 28 29.42 16.43 -36.92
C SER A 28 29.52 15.78 -35.54
N SER A 29 30.64 15.08 -35.34
CA SER A 29 31.14 14.44 -34.12
C SER A 29 30.65 13.03 -33.80
N SER A 30 31.60 12.12 -34.02
CA SER A 30 31.62 10.70 -33.76
C SER A 30 31.59 10.35 -32.27
N SER A 31 30.67 9.46 -31.89
CA SER A 31 30.85 8.51 -30.78
C SER A 31 29.99 7.28 -31.10
N ARG A 32 30.65 6.16 -31.37
CA ARG A 32 30.02 4.91 -31.82
C ARG A 32 29.18 4.31 -30.68
N CYS A 33 27.87 4.35 -30.81
CA CYS A 33 26.96 3.56 -29.99
C CYS A 33 26.70 2.24 -30.74
N LEU A 34 27.19 1.12 -30.21
CA LEU A 34 26.95 -0.22 -30.77
C LEU A 34 25.49 -0.60 -30.54
N THR A 35 24.83 -1.07 -31.59
CA THR A 35 23.45 -1.57 -31.53
C THR A 35 23.41 -2.94 -30.84
N PHE A 36 22.31 -3.20 -30.13
CA PHE A 36 22.05 -4.37 -29.27
C PHE A 36 22.21 -5.73 -29.99
N GLN A 37 22.22 -5.76 -31.33
CA GLN A 37 22.40 -6.97 -32.12
C GLN A 37 23.87 -7.36 -32.38
N GLN A 38 24.85 -6.47 -32.19
CA GLN A 38 26.28 -6.81 -32.36
C GLN A 38 26.95 -7.36 -31.09
N GLN A 39 26.32 -7.23 -29.91
CA GLN A 39 26.82 -7.83 -28.67
C GLN A 39 26.52 -9.33 -28.55
N GLN A 40 25.58 -9.88 -29.34
CA GLN A 40 25.22 -11.30 -29.26
C GLN A 40 26.12 -12.24 -30.08
N GLN A 41 26.95 -11.74 -31.00
CA GLN A 41 27.83 -12.59 -31.81
C GLN A 41 29.24 -12.82 -31.24
N ILE A 42 29.67 -12.07 -30.22
CA ILE A 42 31.04 -12.18 -29.66
C ILE A 42 31.11 -13.16 -28.47
N ALA A 43 29.98 -13.68 -27.98
CA ALA A 43 29.94 -14.63 -26.87
C ALA A 43 29.88 -16.12 -27.28
N SER A 44 30.12 -16.45 -28.57
CA SER A 44 29.95 -17.81 -29.11
C SER A 44 31.23 -18.43 -29.68
N SER A 45 32.33 -18.42 -28.92
CA SER A 45 33.50 -19.23 -29.28
C SER A 45 34.43 -19.53 -28.10
N ARG A 46 33.98 -20.32 -27.13
CA ARG A 46 34.87 -21.11 -26.25
C ARG A 46 34.23 -22.45 -25.93
N SER A 47 34.58 -23.46 -26.72
CA SER A 47 34.30 -24.88 -26.47
C SER A 47 35.17 -25.38 -25.32
N GLY A 48 34.56 -25.68 -24.18
CA GLY A 48 35.15 -26.45 -23.09
C GLY A 48 34.14 -27.52 -22.67
N SER A 49 34.58 -28.77 -22.60
CA SER A 49 33.75 -29.93 -22.29
C SER A 49 33.04 -29.78 -20.94
N PHE A 50 31.72 -29.87 -20.94
CA PHE A 50 30.94 -30.03 -19.71
C PHE A 50 30.28 -31.40 -19.71
N VAL A 51 30.73 -32.21 -18.76
CA VAL A 51 30.14 -33.47 -18.35
C VAL A 51 28.66 -33.24 -18.02
N SER A 52 27.79 -34.01 -18.67
CA SER A 52 26.36 -34.09 -18.40
C SER A 52 26.12 -34.47 -16.93
N ARG A 53 25.97 -33.48 -16.05
CA ARG A 53 25.31 -33.69 -14.76
C ARG A 53 23.81 -33.77 -15.03
N ARG A 54 23.27 -34.99 -14.92
CA ARG A 54 21.85 -35.20 -14.64
C ARG A 54 21.46 -34.24 -13.51
N PHE A 55 20.52 -33.35 -13.78
CA PHE A 55 19.72 -32.72 -12.73
C PHE A 55 18.95 -33.85 -12.05
N LEU A 56 19.49 -34.37 -10.95
CA LEU A 56 18.72 -35.16 -10.02
C LEU A 56 17.74 -34.19 -9.35
N SER A 57 16.45 -34.39 -9.60
CA SER A 57 15.39 -33.77 -8.81
C SER A 57 15.52 -34.29 -7.38
N SER A 58 16.03 -33.46 -6.48
CA SER A 58 15.92 -33.68 -5.05
C SER A 58 15.54 -32.35 -4.41
N ASP A 59 14.26 -32.03 -4.48
CA ASP A 59 13.62 -31.07 -3.58
C ASP A 59 12.16 -31.53 -3.42
N ALA A 60 12.00 -32.79 -3.03
CA ALA A 60 10.74 -33.20 -2.44
C ALA A 60 10.70 -32.56 -1.06
N GLY A 61 9.78 -31.61 -0.86
CA GLY A 61 9.33 -31.24 0.49
C GLY A 61 8.95 -32.49 1.28
N ASP A 62 8.70 -32.36 2.57
CA ASP A 62 8.53 -33.45 3.55
C ASP A 62 7.40 -34.49 3.26
N GLY A 63 6.81 -34.47 2.06
CA GLY A 63 5.72 -35.32 1.60
C GLY A 63 4.37 -34.90 2.17
N LYS A 64 4.32 -33.88 3.03
CA LYS A 64 3.07 -33.41 3.62
C LYS A 64 2.30 -32.55 2.62
N LYS A 65 1.00 -32.80 2.57
CA LYS A 65 0.04 -31.96 1.86
C LYS A 65 -0.50 -30.95 2.84
N TYR A 66 -0.50 -29.68 2.44
CA TYR A 66 -1.06 -28.59 3.20
C TYR A 66 -2.31 -28.07 2.50
N LYS A 67 -3.30 -27.65 3.29
CA LYS A 67 -4.45 -26.88 2.83
C LYS A 67 -4.19 -25.39 3.02
N ILE A 68 -3.99 -24.68 1.92
CA ILE A 68 -3.74 -23.23 1.91
C ILE A 68 -5.02 -22.52 1.48
N VAL A 69 -5.42 -21.51 2.26
CA VAL A 69 -6.57 -20.64 1.96
C VAL A 69 -6.09 -19.22 1.71
N GLY A 70 -6.34 -18.70 0.51
CA GLY A 70 -6.08 -17.31 0.13
C GLY A 70 -7.36 -16.47 0.21
N VAL A 71 -7.36 -15.42 1.02
CA VAL A 71 -8.42 -14.41 1.04
C VAL A 71 -7.93 -13.14 0.35
N LEU A 72 -8.45 -12.89 -0.85
CA LEU A 72 -8.07 -11.81 -1.75
C LEU A 72 -9.32 -11.08 -2.25
N TYR A 73 -9.19 -9.87 -2.80
CA TYR A 73 -10.33 -9.18 -3.43
C TYR A 73 -10.62 -9.74 -4.83
N LYS A 74 -11.88 -9.63 -5.30
CA LYS A 74 -12.24 -9.95 -6.69
C LYS A 74 -11.66 -8.93 -7.67
N GLY A 75 -10.94 -9.41 -8.68
CA GLY A 75 -10.39 -8.60 -9.77
C GLY A 75 -11.34 -8.42 -10.95
N ARG A 76 -12.33 -9.29 -11.13
CA ARG A 76 -13.34 -9.24 -12.21
C ARG A 76 -12.70 -9.09 -13.60
N GLU A 77 -13.30 -8.31 -14.49
CA GLU A 77 -12.74 -8.03 -15.82
C GLU A 77 -11.33 -7.42 -15.77
N TYR A 78 -10.96 -6.72 -14.69
CA TYR A 78 -9.65 -6.08 -14.56
C TYR A 78 -8.51 -7.10 -14.45
N ALA A 79 -8.76 -8.27 -13.86
CA ALA A 79 -7.77 -9.34 -13.75
C ALA A 79 -7.43 -9.95 -15.13
N GLN A 80 -8.43 -10.03 -16.02
CA GLN A 80 -8.24 -10.51 -17.38
C GLN A 80 -7.47 -9.49 -18.23
N ASN A 81 -7.74 -8.20 -18.02
CA ASN A 81 -7.09 -7.12 -18.75
C ASN A 81 -5.61 -6.92 -18.34
N ASN A 82 -5.23 -7.34 -17.14
CA ASN A 82 -3.86 -7.23 -16.64
C ASN A 82 -3.45 -8.50 -15.86
N PRO A 83 -2.78 -9.46 -16.51
CA PRO A 83 -2.27 -10.67 -15.86
C PRO A 83 -1.28 -10.41 -14.71
N ASN A 84 -0.66 -9.23 -14.65
CA ASN A 84 0.22 -8.84 -13.54
C ASN A 84 -0.56 -8.32 -12.32
N PHE A 85 -1.90 -8.28 -12.37
CA PHE A 85 -2.75 -7.96 -11.24
C PHE A 85 -2.89 -9.18 -10.31
N LEU A 86 -1.80 -9.53 -9.64
CA LEU A 86 -1.64 -10.79 -8.90
C LEU A 86 -2.49 -10.88 -7.62
N GLY A 87 -2.81 -9.76 -6.97
CA GLY A 87 -3.45 -9.66 -5.66
C GLY A 87 -4.94 -9.96 -5.60
N CYS A 88 -5.51 -10.55 -6.66
CA CYS A 88 -6.93 -10.85 -6.78
C CYS A 88 -7.22 -12.36 -6.76
N VAL A 89 -8.50 -12.72 -6.57
CA VAL A 89 -8.97 -14.12 -6.57
C VAL A 89 -8.59 -14.85 -7.86
N GLU A 90 -8.77 -14.20 -9.01
CA GLU A 90 -8.61 -14.76 -10.35
C GLU A 90 -7.14 -15.13 -10.64
N ASN A 91 -6.20 -14.25 -10.28
CA ASN A 91 -4.78 -14.47 -10.51
C ASN A 91 -4.08 -15.15 -9.32
N ALA A 92 -4.70 -15.18 -8.13
CA ALA A 92 -4.30 -15.99 -6.98
C ALA A 92 -2.80 -15.88 -6.64
N LEU A 93 -2.28 -14.64 -6.59
CA LEU A 93 -0.87 -14.30 -6.41
C LEU A 93 0.09 -14.89 -7.44
N GLY A 94 -0.38 -15.55 -8.49
CA GLY A 94 0.45 -16.28 -9.45
C GLY A 94 1.12 -17.53 -8.85
N ILE A 95 0.57 -18.10 -7.77
CA ILE A 95 1.19 -19.22 -7.04
C ILE A 95 0.42 -20.54 -7.12
N ARG A 96 -0.75 -20.57 -7.78
CA ARG A 96 -1.62 -21.76 -7.87
C ARG A 96 -0.91 -22.97 -8.46
N GLU A 97 -0.42 -22.87 -9.69
CA GLU A 97 0.24 -23.98 -10.38
C GLU A 97 1.45 -24.50 -9.60
N TRP A 98 2.18 -23.59 -8.93
CA TRP A 98 3.31 -23.97 -8.08
C TRP A 98 2.88 -24.77 -6.85
N LEU A 99 1.84 -24.34 -6.13
CA LEU A 99 1.33 -25.05 -4.95
C LEU A 99 0.74 -26.42 -5.32
N GLU A 100 -0.07 -26.46 -6.38
CA GLU A 100 -0.72 -27.70 -6.85
C GLU A 100 0.32 -28.68 -7.42
N GLY A 101 1.36 -28.19 -8.09
CA GLY A 101 2.50 -28.99 -8.55
C GLY A 101 3.30 -29.64 -7.42
N LEU A 102 3.27 -29.08 -6.21
CA LEU A 102 3.82 -29.67 -4.98
C LEU A 102 2.84 -30.61 -4.26
N GLY A 103 1.61 -30.76 -4.77
CA GLY A 103 0.56 -31.59 -4.19
C GLY A 103 -0.20 -30.95 -3.04
N HIS A 104 -0.08 -29.64 -2.85
CA HIS A 104 -0.87 -28.88 -1.88
C HIS A 104 -2.24 -28.47 -2.45
N GLU A 105 -3.22 -28.24 -1.58
CA GLU A 105 -4.53 -27.70 -1.95
C GLU A 105 -4.50 -26.17 -1.79
N TYR A 106 -4.90 -25.42 -2.82
CA TYR A 106 -5.01 -23.96 -2.75
C TYR A 106 -6.41 -23.45 -3.06
N ILE A 107 -7.13 -23.06 -2.02
CA ILE A 107 -8.47 -22.48 -2.10
C ILE A 107 -8.33 -20.96 -2.06
N VAL A 108 -9.02 -20.24 -2.95
CA VAL A 108 -8.98 -18.77 -2.98
C VAL A 108 -10.39 -18.22 -3.01
N THR A 109 -10.68 -17.26 -2.13
CA THR A 109 -12.01 -16.65 -2.00
C THR A 109 -11.91 -15.17 -1.66
N ASP A 110 -12.92 -14.38 -2.04
CA ASP A 110 -13.17 -13.05 -1.48
C ASP A 110 -14.25 -13.06 -0.39
N ASP A 111 -14.99 -14.17 -0.27
CA ASP A 111 -16.08 -14.31 0.68
C ASP A 111 -15.54 -14.62 2.07
N LYS A 112 -15.42 -13.56 2.88
CA LYS A 112 -14.75 -13.57 4.19
C LYS A 112 -15.63 -13.14 5.37
N ASP A 113 -16.82 -12.63 5.09
CA ASP A 113 -17.68 -11.97 6.07
C ASP A 113 -19.01 -12.73 6.24
N GLY A 114 -19.43 -12.89 7.50
CA GLY A 114 -20.66 -13.61 7.85
C GLY A 114 -20.43 -15.09 8.18
N PRO A 115 -21.38 -15.71 8.92
CA PRO A 115 -21.21 -17.03 9.52
C PRO A 115 -21.18 -18.19 8.49
N ASN A 116 -21.65 -17.95 7.27
CA ASN A 116 -21.71 -18.94 6.19
C ASN A 116 -20.74 -18.62 5.04
N SER A 117 -19.80 -17.69 5.25
CA SER A 117 -18.83 -17.31 4.23
C SER A 117 -17.95 -18.49 3.84
N GLU A 118 -17.42 -18.47 2.62
CA GLU A 118 -16.48 -19.49 2.14
C GLU A 118 -15.26 -19.65 3.06
N LEU A 119 -14.75 -18.54 3.61
CA LEU A 119 -13.67 -18.58 4.61
C LEU A 119 -14.07 -19.43 5.85
N GLU A 120 -15.27 -19.28 6.39
CA GLU A 120 -15.71 -20.02 7.59
C GLU A 120 -15.75 -21.54 7.36
N LYS A 121 -15.99 -21.99 6.13
CA LYS A 121 -16.00 -23.42 5.78
C LYS A 121 -14.62 -24.06 5.88
N HIS A 122 -13.55 -23.27 5.70
CA HIS A 122 -12.18 -23.76 5.67
C HIS A 122 -11.38 -23.41 6.92
N ILE A 123 -11.88 -22.50 7.76
CA ILE A 123 -11.25 -22.18 9.04
C ILE A 123 -10.93 -23.44 9.87
N PRO A 124 -11.84 -24.42 10.04
CA PRO A 124 -11.59 -25.56 10.93
C PRO A 124 -10.38 -26.43 10.56
N ASP A 125 -10.06 -26.54 9.27
CA ASP A 125 -9.11 -27.52 8.76
C ASP A 125 -7.95 -26.95 7.92
N MET A 126 -7.92 -25.64 7.64
CA MET A 126 -6.79 -25.01 6.93
C MET A 126 -5.47 -25.08 7.72
N ASP A 127 -4.37 -25.32 7.01
CA ASP A 127 -3.02 -25.30 7.57
C ASP A 127 -2.40 -23.90 7.48
N ILE A 128 -2.68 -23.18 6.39
CA ILE A 128 -2.09 -21.88 6.10
C ILE A 128 -3.18 -20.93 5.62
N LEU A 129 -3.24 -19.75 6.24
CA LEU A 129 -4.01 -18.62 5.73
C LEU A 129 -3.07 -17.64 5.01
N ILE A 130 -3.43 -17.22 3.81
CA ILE A 130 -2.88 -16.04 3.14
C ILE A 130 -3.99 -14.99 3.09
N SER A 131 -3.72 -13.79 3.57
CA SER A 131 -4.68 -12.68 3.50
C SER A 131 -3.97 -11.39 3.09
N THR A 132 -4.71 -10.34 2.79
CA THR A 132 -4.13 -9.07 2.35
C THR A 132 -4.79 -7.89 3.07
N PRO A 133 -4.05 -6.82 3.45
CA PRO A 133 -4.63 -5.71 4.19
C PRO A 133 -5.66 -4.90 3.37
N PHE A 134 -5.70 -5.08 2.05
CA PHE A 134 -6.66 -4.41 1.15
C PHE A 134 -8.05 -5.06 1.19
N HIS A 135 -8.12 -6.34 1.57
CA HIS A 135 -9.35 -7.11 1.78
C HIS A 135 -9.13 -8.09 2.94
N PRO A 136 -9.04 -7.57 4.19
CA PRO A 136 -8.47 -8.32 5.30
C PRO A 136 -9.40 -9.43 5.79
N ALA A 137 -8.89 -10.66 5.85
CA ALA A 137 -9.52 -11.74 6.59
C ALA A 137 -9.32 -11.53 8.08
N TYR A 138 -10.28 -10.91 8.76
CA TYR A 138 -10.17 -10.66 10.20
C TYR A 138 -10.12 -11.99 10.98
N MET A 139 -8.94 -12.35 11.47
CA MET A 139 -8.71 -13.55 12.28
C MET A 139 -8.82 -13.19 13.76
N THR A 140 -10.06 -13.07 14.19
CA THR A 140 -10.43 -12.81 15.59
C THR A 140 -9.98 -13.97 16.49
N ALA A 141 -9.92 -13.72 17.80
CA ALA A 141 -9.67 -14.78 18.78
C ALA A 141 -10.62 -15.98 18.63
N GLU A 142 -11.88 -15.75 18.27
CA GLU A 142 -12.87 -16.80 18.02
C GLU A 142 -12.49 -17.65 16.80
N ARG A 143 -12.18 -17.02 15.66
CA ARG A 143 -11.79 -17.72 14.43
C ARG A 143 -10.49 -18.50 14.62
N LEU A 144 -9.49 -17.91 15.27
CA LEU A 144 -8.23 -18.58 15.58
C LEU A 144 -8.43 -19.82 16.45
N LYS A 145 -9.31 -19.77 17.46
CA LYS A 145 -9.63 -20.92 18.31
C LYS A 145 -10.37 -22.04 17.54
N LYS A 146 -11.12 -21.70 16.49
CA LYS A 146 -11.75 -22.68 15.59
C LYS A 146 -10.75 -23.30 14.61
N ALA A 147 -9.67 -22.60 14.26
CA ALA A 147 -8.68 -23.03 13.28
C ALA A 147 -7.69 -24.06 13.82
N LYS A 148 -8.13 -25.31 13.98
CA LYS A 148 -7.39 -26.37 14.71
C LYS A 148 -6.08 -26.78 14.04
N ASN A 149 -5.98 -26.63 12.73
CA ASN A 149 -4.80 -27.04 11.95
C ASN A 149 -3.88 -25.87 11.59
N LEU A 150 -4.28 -24.63 11.89
CA LEU A 150 -3.58 -23.44 11.42
C LEU A 150 -2.17 -23.38 12.02
N LYS A 151 -1.17 -23.41 11.14
CA LYS A 151 0.26 -23.32 11.49
C LYS A 151 0.83 -21.95 11.17
N MET A 152 0.32 -21.31 10.11
CA MET A 152 0.84 -20.05 9.61
C MET A 152 -0.27 -19.14 9.07
N ALA A 153 -0.19 -17.85 9.41
CA ALA A 153 -0.97 -16.78 8.79
C ALA A 153 0.00 -15.80 8.12
N LEU A 154 -0.11 -15.67 6.80
CA LEU A 154 0.72 -14.81 5.97
C LEU A 154 -0.06 -13.63 5.42
N THR A 155 0.51 -12.43 5.56
CA THR A 155 0.00 -11.21 4.96
C THR A 155 0.70 -10.94 3.62
N ALA A 156 -0.05 -11.02 2.52
CA ALA A 156 0.35 -10.58 1.19
C ALA A 156 0.33 -9.04 1.13
N GLY A 157 1.38 -8.43 1.67
CA GLY A 157 1.51 -7.00 1.89
C GLY A 157 2.21 -6.71 3.22
N VAL A 158 1.88 -5.59 3.85
CA VAL A 158 2.46 -5.14 5.13
C VAL A 158 1.38 -4.66 6.10
N GLY A 159 1.56 -5.05 7.36
CA GLY A 159 0.72 -4.81 8.53
C GLY A 159 -0.35 -5.88 8.70
N SER A 160 -0.25 -6.58 9.83
CA SER A 160 -1.03 -7.78 10.16
C SER A 160 -1.96 -7.57 11.36
N ASP A 161 -2.42 -6.34 11.55
CA ASP A 161 -3.33 -5.92 12.62
C ASP A 161 -4.74 -6.50 12.49
N HIS A 162 -5.09 -7.10 11.35
CA HIS A 162 -6.31 -7.88 11.16
C HIS A 162 -6.25 -9.30 11.77
N ILE A 163 -5.11 -9.67 12.36
CA ILE A 163 -4.94 -10.92 13.10
C ILE A 163 -4.82 -10.59 14.59
N ASP A 164 -5.57 -11.31 15.44
CA ASP A 164 -5.40 -11.23 16.89
C ASP A 164 -4.06 -11.86 17.29
N LEU A 165 -3.00 -11.04 17.29
CA LEU A 165 -1.62 -11.46 17.55
C LEU A 165 -1.45 -12.13 18.93
N PRO A 166 -2.06 -11.64 20.03
CA PRO A 166 -2.00 -12.33 21.32
C PRO A 166 -2.56 -13.76 21.26
N THR A 167 -3.72 -13.94 20.61
CA THR A 167 -4.31 -15.27 20.46
C THR A 167 -3.47 -16.16 19.54
N ALA A 168 -3.02 -15.64 18.39
CA ALA A 168 -2.15 -16.37 17.47
C ALA A 168 -0.87 -16.86 18.17
N SER A 169 -0.25 -15.98 18.98
CA SER A 169 0.90 -16.31 19.80
C SER A 169 0.61 -17.43 20.80
N SER A 170 -0.50 -17.32 21.55
CA SER A 170 -0.91 -18.35 22.53
C SER A 170 -1.19 -19.72 21.91
N LEU A 171 -1.60 -19.74 20.64
CA LEU A 171 -1.87 -20.96 19.87
C LEU A 171 -0.65 -21.49 19.10
N GLY A 172 0.50 -20.79 19.18
CA GLY A 172 1.71 -21.17 18.45
C GLY A 172 1.65 -20.95 16.93
N VAL A 173 0.68 -20.17 16.46
CA VAL A 173 0.53 -19.83 15.03
C VAL A 173 1.63 -18.85 14.65
N THR A 174 2.38 -19.16 13.59
CA THR A 174 3.34 -18.21 13.02
C THR A 174 2.58 -17.12 12.26
N VAL A 175 2.83 -15.85 12.57
CA VAL A 175 2.30 -14.72 11.80
C VAL A 175 3.45 -14.01 11.11
N GLY A 176 3.34 -13.83 9.80
CA GLY A 176 4.34 -13.13 9.01
C GLY A 176 3.76 -12.29 7.90
N GLU A 177 4.56 -11.36 7.39
CA GLU A 177 4.23 -10.42 6.32
C GLU A 177 5.44 -10.15 5.43
N ILE A 178 5.23 -9.52 4.27
CA ILE A 178 6.32 -9.25 3.34
C ILE A 178 6.88 -7.86 3.59
N THR A 179 7.58 -7.71 4.71
CA THR A 179 8.22 -6.47 5.13
C THR A 179 9.11 -5.94 4.02
N GLY A 180 8.84 -4.71 3.58
CA GLY A 180 9.60 -4.09 2.49
C GLY A 180 8.88 -4.02 1.15
N SER A 181 7.87 -4.87 0.94
CA SER A 181 7.26 -5.05 -0.39
C SER A 181 6.56 -3.81 -0.96
N ASN A 182 6.06 -2.91 -0.11
CA ASN A 182 5.26 -1.77 -0.56
C ASN A 182 5.71 -0.40 -0.01
N ILE A 183 6.88 -0.32 0.65
CA ILE A 183 7.36 0.92 1.29
C ILE A 183 7.38 2.08 0.30
N THR A 184 8.03 1.87 -0.85
CA THR A 184 8.17 2.87 -1.92
C THR A 184 6.81 3.35 -2.40
N SER A 185 5.88 2.42 -2.61
CA SER A 185 4.55 2.71 -3.13
C SER A 185 3.72 3.53 -2.15
N VAL A 186 3.79 3.23 -0.85
CA VAL A 186 3.10 4.03 0.17
C VAL A 186 3.74 5.42 0.31
N ALA A 187 5.06 5.52 0.37
CA ALA A 187 5.75 6.81 0.50
C ALA A 187 5.52 7.74 -0.71
N GLU A 188 5.40 7.18 -1.92
CA GLU A 188 5.01 7.93 -3.12
C GLU A 188 3.57 8.45 -3.03
N ASP A 189 2.65 7.60 -2.57
CA ASP A 189 1.25 7.97 -2.39
C ASP A 189 1.06 9.04 -1.28
N GLU A 190 1.84 8.98 -0.20
CA GLU A 190 1.86 10.02 0.83
C GLU A 190 2.30 11.38 0.24
N LEU A 191 3.42 11.43 -0.48
CA LEU A 191 3.88 12.66 -1.14
C LEU A 191 2.83 13.18 -2.14
N MET A 192 2.24 12.30 -2.94
CA MET A 192 1.15 12.66 -3.86
C MET A 192 -0.01 13.31 -3.11
N ARG A 193 -0.44 12.73 -1.98
CA ARG A 193 -1.56 13.26 -1.17
C ARG A 193 -1.23 14.60 -0.55
N ILE A 194 -0.01 14.78 -0.05
CA ILE A 194 0.47 16.08 0.44
C ILE A 194 0.30 17.14 -0.67
N LEU A 195 0.75 16.83 -1.90
CA LEU A 195 0.63 17.75 -3.02
C LEU A 195 -0.83 17.97 -3.45
N ILE A 196 -1.67 16.93 -3.49
CA ILE A 196 -3.10 17.03 -3.81
C ILE A 196 -3.81 18.00 -2.86
N LEU A 197 -3.55 17.86 -1.55
CA LEU A 197 -4.16 18.71 -0.53
C LEU A 197 -3.63 20.14 -0.62
N VAL A 198 -2.30 20.31 -0.58
CA VAL A 198 -1.66 21.63 -0.53
C VAL A 198 -1.95 22.46 -1.78
N ARG A 199 -2.04 21.83 -2.96
CA ARG A 199 -2.33 22.50 -4.24
C ARG A 199 -3.81 22.58 -4.60
N ASN A 200 -4.70 22.18 -3.69
CA ASN A 200 -6.15 22.20 -3.89
C ASN A 200 -6.60 21.51 -5.21
N PHE A 201 -5.99 20.35 -5.52
CA PHE A 201 -6.14 19.70 -6.83
C PHE A 201 -7.57 19.18 -7.08
N ILE A 202 -8.19 18.54 -6.07
CA ILE A 202 -9.50 17.88 -6.25
C ILE A 202 -10.60 18.87 -6.66
N PRO A 203 -10.80 20.02 -5.97
CA PRO A 203 -11.79 21.00 -6.42
C PRO A 203 -11.50 21.57 -7.82
N GLY A 204 -10.23 21.80 -8.16
CA GLY A 204 -9.84 22.25 -9.50
C GLY A 204 -10.19 21.22 -10.59
N TRP A 205 -9.92 19.95 -10.35
CA TRP A 205 -10.29 18.86 -11.26
C TRP A 205 -11.81 18.70 -11.41
N GLN A 206 -12.56 18.81 -10.30
CA GLN A 206 -14.03 18.77 -10.32
C GLN A 206 -14.62 19.89 -11.17
N GLN A 207 -14.10 21.12 -11.03
CA GLN A 207 -14.54 22.27 -11.82
C GLN A 207 -14.38 22.02 -13.34
N ILE A 208 -13.20 21.55 -13.77
CA ILE A 208 -12.92 21.29 -15.19
C ILE A 208 -13.81 20.17 -15.74
N THR A 209 -14.03 19.10 -14.98
CA THR A 209 -14.89 17.98 -15.43
C THR A 209 -16.37 18.35 -15.45
N ALA A 210 -16.78 19.36 -14.69
CA ALA A 210 -18.12 19.96 -14.76
C ALA A 210 -18.28 20.98 -15.91
N GLY A 211 -17.20 21.31 -16.64
CA GLY A 211 -17.21 22.32 -17.71
C GLY A 211 -17.19 23.76 -17.19
N GLU A 212 -16.82 23.96 -15.92
CA GLU A 212 -16.72 25.26 -15.28
C GLU A 212 -15.30 25.87 -15.42
N TRP A 213 -15.20 27.17 -15.19
CA TRP A 213 -13.93 27.90 -15.16
C TRP A 213 -13.99 29.07 -14.16
N ASP A 214 -13.47 28.86 -12.96
CA ASP A 214 -13.34 29.87 -11.90
C ASP A 214 -12.01 29.68 -11.15
N ILE A 215 -11.05 30.52 -11.54
CA ILE A 215 -9.70 30.55 -10.96
C ILE A 215 -9.73 30.98 -9.49
N ALA A 216 -10.63 31.90 -9.09
CA ALA A 216 -10.66 32.38 -7.71
C ALA A 216 -11.08 31.25 -6.77
N ALA A 217 -12.08 30.45 -7.14
CA ALA A 217 -12.49 29.27 -6.39
C ALA A 217 -11.34 28.27 -6.23
N ALA A 218 -10.61 27.97 -7.30
CA ALA A 218 -9.51 27.00 -7.27
C ALA A 218 -8.27 27.52 -6.51
N ALA A 219 -7.90 28.79 -6.71
CA ALA A 219 -6.66 29.37 -6.19
C ALA A 219 -6.76 29.81 -4.72
N SER A 220 -7.96 30.13 -4.21
CA SER A 220 -8.17 30.69 -2.86
C SER A 220 -7.59 29.86 -1.71
N ARG A 221 -7.37 28.56 -1.93
CA ARG A 221 -6.81 27.61 -0.97
C ARG A 221 -5.66 26.78 -1.53
N SER A 222 -5.07 27.21 -2.64
CA SER A 222 -3.93 26.55 -3.26
C SER A 222 -2.63 27.21 -2.81
N TYR A 223 -1.71 26.41 -2.28
CA TYR A 223 -0.42 26.86 -1.76
C TYR A 223 0.73 26.08 -2.41
N ASP A 224 1.94 26.61 -2.24
CA ASP A 224 3.17 25.86 -2.50
C ASP A 224 3.58 25.04 -1.28
N LEU A 225 4.16 23.85 -1.53
CA LEU A 225 4.75 23.02 -0.49
C LEU A 225 6.08 23.61 0.02
N ARG A 226 6.78 24.37 -0.82
CA ARG A 226 7.95 25.16 -0.44
C ARG A 226 7.63 26.01 0.80
N ASP A 227 8.61 26.13 1.68
CA ASP A 227 8.55 26.89 2.93
C ASP A 227 7.50 26.41 3.95
N LYS A 228 6.85 25.26 3.72
CA LYS A 228 5.99 24.61 4.73
C LYS A 228 6.82 23.75 5.67
N VAL A 229 6.31 23.57 6.89
CA VAL A 229 6.80 22.57 7.84
C VAL A 229 6.05 21.27 7.60
N VAL A 230 6.77 20.20 7.24
CA VAL A 230 6.18 18.88 6.99
C VAL A 230 6.70 17.92 8.04
N ALA A 231 5.80 17.16 8.66
CA ALA A 231 6.14 16.24 9.71
C ALA A 231 5.65 14.82 9.41
N THR A 232 6.43 13.81 9.79
CA THR A 232 6.00 12.41 9.81
C THR A 232 5.90 11.92 11.26
N VAL A 233 4.77 11.30 11.61
CA VAL A 233 4.61 10.58 12.87
C VAL A 233 4.94 9.13 12.58
N GLY A 234 6.15 8.71 12.92
CA GLY A 234 6.79 7.47 12.51
C GLY A 234 8.02 7.73 11.63
N GLY A 235 9.19 7.36 12.16
CA GLY A 235 10.51 7.35 11.52
C GLY A 235 10.93 5.96 11.04
N GLY A 236 9.94 5.08 10.83
CA GLY A 236 10.12 3.74 10.28
C GLY A 236 10.43 3.75 8.78
N ARG A 237 10.29 2.59 8.13
CA ARG A 237 10.70 2.41 6.73
C ARG A 237 10.01 3.38 5.76
N ILE A 238 8.70 3.61 5.92
CA ILE A 238 7.92 4.51 5.05
C ILE A 238 8.25 5.97 5.36
N GLY A 239 8.21 6.39 6.63
CA GLY A 239 8.55 7.76 7.03
C GLY A 239 9.95 8.19 6.56
N ARG A 240 10.96 7.30 6.60
CA ARG A 240 12.29 7.56 6.05
C ARG A 240 12.26 7.81 4.54
N GLU A 241 11.53 7.00 3.78
CA GLU A 241 11.40 7.15 2.33
C GLU A 241 10.60 8.39 1.92
N LEU A 242 9.61 8.80 2.74
CA LEU A 242 8.89 10.05 2.59
C LEU A 242 9.82 11.26 2.79
N LEU A 243 10.60 11.29 3.88
CA LEU A 243 11.53 12.38 4.19
C LEU A 243 12.58 12.59 3.08
N LYS A 244 13.13 11.50 2.53
CA LYS A 244 14.05 11.57 1.39
C LYS A 244 13.41 12.21 0.16
N ARG A 245 12.14 11.88 -0.12
CA ARG A 245 11.38 12.42 -1.26
C ARG A 245 10.96 13.88 -1.07
N LEU A 246 10.78 14.31 0.18
CA LEU A 246 10.43 15.69 0.52
C LEU A 246 11.62 16.65 0.45
N LYS A 247 12.85 16.16 0.67
CA LYS A 247 14.08 16.98 0.64
C LYS A 247 14.15 17.99 -0.54
N PRO A 248 13.95 17.59 -1.82
CA PRO A 248 14.06 18.52 -2.94
C PRO A 248 12.95 19.58 -3.03
N PHE A 249 11.87 19.48 -2.24
CA PHE A 249 10.77 20.44 -2.27
C PHE A 249 11.06 21.75 -1.53
N ALA A 250 12.22 21.86 -0.86
CA ALA A 250 12.62 23.03 -0.09
C ALA A 250 11.55 23.44 0.93
N CYS A 251 11.03 22.46 1.67
CA CYS A 251 10.24 22.69 2.87
C CYS A 251 11.06 23.53 3.86
N LYS A 252 10.39 24.38 4.64
CA LYS A 252 11.05 25.18 5.69
C LYS A 252 11.73 24.30 6.72
N GLU A 253 11.05 23.21 7.09
CA GLU A 253 11.56 22.22 8.02
C GLU A 253 10.89 20.87 7.78
N LEU A 254 11.67 19.80 7.92
CA LEU A 254 11.17 18.44 7.98
C LEU A 254 11.29 17.95 9.42
N LEU A 255 10.19 17.47 9.99
CA LEU A 255 10.14 16.95 11.35
C LEU A 255 9.78 15.47 11.36
N TYR A 256 10.22 14.76 12.39
CA TYR A 256 9.70 13.43 12.66
C TYR A 256 9.53 13.19 14.17
N TRP A 257 8.54 12.39 14.52
CA TRP A 257 8.37 11.84 15.87
C TRP A 257 8.39 10.33 15.79
N ASP A 258 9.20 9.68 16.61
CA ASP A 258 9.26 8.22 16.76
C ASP A 258 9.97 7.87 18.08
N ARG A 259 9.72 6.65 18.58
CA ARG A 259 10.46 6.07 19.72
C ARG A 259 11.96 5.99 19.42
N LEU A 260 12.32 5.68 18.17
CA LEU A 260 13.71 5.53 17.73
C LEU A 260 14.11 6.68 16.81
N SER A 261 15.36 7.16 16.97
CA SER A 261 15.92 8.09 15.98
C SER A 261 16.04 7.43 14.60
N ILE A 262 15.89 8.22 13.55
CA ILE A 262 16.17 7.76 12.18
C ILE A 262 17.68 7.61 11.90
N GLY A 263 18.52 8.11 12.80
CA GLY A 263 19.99 8.10 12.76
C GLY A 263 20.56 9.39 12.18
N GLU A 264 21.68 9.85 12.73
CA GLU A 264 22.34 11.12 12.37
C GLU A 264 22.65 11.23 10.87
N GLU A 265 23.01 10.11 10.24
CA GLU A 265 23.28 10.05 8.79
C GLU A 265 22.07 10.48 7.98
N LEU A 266 20.90 9.94 8.29
CA LEU A 266 19.68 10.21 7.56
C LEU A 266 19.09 11.59 7.92
N GLU A 267 19.25 12.03 9.17
CA GLU A 267 18.94 13.41 9.57
C GLU A 267 19.76 14.42 8.78
N ARG A 268 21.07 14.18 8.62
CA ARG A 268 21.94 15.02 7.78
C ARG A 268 21.60 14.93 6.31
N GLU A 269 21.29 13.74 5.81
CA GLU A 269 20.90 13.53 4.41
C GLU A 269 19.62 14.29 4.10
N THR A 270 18.59 14.19 4.93
CA THR A 270 17.25 14.75 4.65
C THR A 270 17.07 16.18 5.16
N GLY A 271 17.86 16.60 6.15
CA GLY A 271 17.61 17.80 6.94
C GLY A 271 16.49 17.64 7.97
N ALA A 272 15.97 16.43 8.16
CA ALA A 272 14.90 16.17 9.11
C ALA A 272 15.38 16.23 10.56
N LYS A 273 14.54 16.77 11.45
CA LYS A 273 14.83 16.86 12.88
C LYS A 273 13.82 16.07 13.69
N LYS A 274 14.32 15.38 14.72
CA LYS A 274 13.45 14.72 15.68
C LYS A 274 12.74 15.74 16.55
N GLU A 275 11.44 15.54 16.74
CA GLU A 275 10.66 16.15 17.80
C GLU A 275 10.28 15.05 18.79
N GLU A 276 10.54 15.26 20.08
CA GLU A 276 10.32 14.25 21.11
C GLU A 276 8.85 14.26 21.58
N ASP A 277 8.19 15.41 21.50
CA ASP A 277 6.82 15.61 21.94
C ASP A 277 5.84 15.67 20.75
N LEU A 278 4.86 14.76 20.73
CA LEU A 278 3.90 14.66 19.63
C LEU A 278 3.01 15.92 19.53
N GLU A 279 2.60 16.52 20.65
CA GLU A 279 1.79 17.74 20.64
C GLU A 279 2.58 18.92 20.06
N ALA A 280 3.86 19.05 20.43
CA ALA A 280 4.77 20.04 19.88
C ALA A 280 4.98 19.86 18.38
N LEU A 281 5.10 18.61 17.90
CA LEU A 281 5.23 18.32 16.47
C LEU A 281 4.01 18.82 15.69
N VAL A 282 2.80 18.43 16.12
CA VAL A 282 1.57 18.79 15.38
C VAL A 282 1.27 20.29 15.45
N ALA A 283 1.67 20.97 16.52
CA ALA A 283 1.55 22.43 16.65
C ALA A 283 2.52 23.20 15.73
N LYS A 284 3.66 22.60 15.35
CA LYS A 284 4.66 23.20 14.45
C LYS A 284 4.41 22.90 12.98
N ALA A 285 3.79 21.76 12.66
CA ALA A 285 3.63 21.29 11.30
C ALA A 285 2.46 21.97 10.56
N ASP A 286 2.67 22.28 9.28
CA ASP A 286 1.60 22.64 8.35
C ASP A 286 0.97 21.38 7.72
N ILE A 287 1.77 20.31 7.62
CA ILE A 287 1.37 18.99 7.10
C ILE A 287 1.91 17.90 8.03
N VAL A 288 1.05 16.96 8.42
CA VAL A 288 1.42 15.77 9.20
C VAL A 288 1.06 14.50 8.42
N SER A 289 2.00 13.57 8.24
CA SER A 289 1.77 12.24 7.68
C SER A 289 1.92 11.15 8.74
N LEU A 290 1.01 10.18 8.77
CA LEU A 290 1.02 9.09 9.75
C LEU A 290 1.69 7.83 9.19
N ASN A 291 2.73 7.35 9.88
CA ASN A 291 3.61 6.24 9.50
C ASN A 291 3.92 5.29 10.67
N ILE A 292 2.97 5.14 11.61
CA ILE A 292 3.06 4.25 12.77
C ILE A 292 2.11 3.06 12.64
N PRO A 293 2.45 1.89 13.23
CA PRO A 293 1.54 0.75 13.25
C PRO A 293 0.32 1.01 14.14
N LEU A 294 -0.79 0.31 13.87
CA LEU A 294 -1.94 0.26 14.76
C LEU A 294 -1.68 -0.75 15.88
N THR A 295 -1.74 -0.26 17.11
CA THR A 295 -1.59 -1.01 18.36
C THR A 295 -2.67 -0.55 19.33
N GLN A 296 -2.73 -1.16 20.51
CA GLN A 296 -3.61 -0.67 21.58
C GLN A 296 -3.24 0.76 22.03
N LYS A 297 -1.95 1.13 21.96
CA LYS A 297 -1.44 2.44 22.39
C LYS A 297 -1.65 3.53 21.33
N THR A 298 -1.75 3.17 20.06
CA THR A 298 -1.85 4.11 18.92
C THR A 298 -3.26 4.22 18.35
N ARG A 299 -4.19 3.36 18.77
CA ARG A 299 -5.60 3.42 18.39
C ARG A 299 -6.22 4.73 18.88
N ASN A 300 -6.86 5.46 17.96
CA ASN A 300 -7.44 6.79 18.21
C ASN A 300 -6.47 7.78 18.87
N MET A 301 -5.17 7.63 18.64
CA MET A 301 -4.15 8.57 19.13
C MET A 301 -4.40 9.99 18.62
N PHE A 302 -4.96 10.12 17.42
CA PHE A 302 -5.38 11.40 16.83
C PHE A 302 -6.88 11.62 17.07
N ASP A 303 -7.19 11.92 18.32
CA ASP A 303 -8.53 12.27 18.79
C ASP A 303 -8.81 13.78 18.66
N LYS A 304 -9.98 14.22 19.14
CA LYS A 304 -10.37 15.64 19.14
C LYS A 304 -9.38 16.54 19.89
N THR A 305 -8.78 16.03 20.97
CA THR A 305 -7.84 16.80 21.80
C THR A 305 -6.57 17.06 21.02
N LEU A 306 -5.95 16.03 20.45
CA LEU A 306 -4.71 16.17 19.69
C LEU A 306 -4.94 16.97 18.40
N LEU A 307 -6.05 16.73 17.69
CA LEU A 307 -6.41 17.49 16.48
C LEU A 307 -6.57 18.99 16.75
N SER A 308 -7.02 19.38 17.95
CA SER A 308 -7.11 20.80 18.34
C SER A 308 -5.75 21.50 18.48
N LYS A 309 -4.67 20.73 18.65
CA LYS A 309 -3.29 21.26 18.75
C LYS A 309 -2.65 21.54 17.41
N PHE A 310 -3.23 21.06 16.32
CA PHE A 310 -2.74 21.36 14.98
C PHE A 310 -2.82 22.86 14.71
N LYS A 311 -1.98 23.35 13.80
CA LYS A 311 -2.23 24.69 13.23
C LYS A 311 -3.60 24.71 12.55
N LYS A 312 -4.32 25.82 12.71
CA LYS A 312 -5.57 26.03 11.97
C LYS A 312 -5.29 25.99 10.46
N GLY A 313 -6.00 25.13 9.74
CA GLY A 313 -5.81 24.92 8.31
C GLY A 313 -4.71 23.92 7.96
N ALA A 314 -4.11 23.22 8.93
CA ALA A 314 -3.11 22.18 8.66
C ALA A 314 -3.71 20.98 7.91
N TYR A 315 -2.86 20.22 7.24
CA TYR A 315 -3.23 19.02 6.49
C TYR A 315 -2.79 17.75 7.22
N LEU A 316 -3.65 16.73 7.22
CA LEU A 316 -3.34 15.41 7.77
C LEU A 316 -3.43 14.34 6.67
N VAL A 317 -2.35 13.57 6.51
CA VAL A 317 -2.25 12.44 5.60
C VAL A 317 -2.13 11.15 6.40
N ASN A 318 -2.92 10.14 6.06
CA ASN A 318 -2.90 8.85 6.75
C ASN A 318 -3.03 7.70 5.74
N ASN A 319 -1.91 7.05 5.45
CA ASN A 319 -1.85 5.77 4.73
C ASN A 319 -1.44 4.61 5.66
N ALA A 320 -1.35 4.86 6.97
CA ALA A 320 -0.96 3.86 7.95
C ALA A 320 -2.14 2.96 8.32
N ARG A 321 -3.07 3.43 9.16
CA ARG A 321 -4.33 2.73 9.49
C ARG A 321 -5.43 3.72 9.86
N GLY A 322 -6.66 3.46 9.41
CA GLY A 322 -7.79 4.36 9.67
C GLY A 322 -8.14 4.47 11.16
N ALA A 323 -7.89 3.43 11.95
CA ALA A 323 -8.16 3.43 13.39
C ALA A 323 -7.08 4.14 14.24
N LEU A 324 -6.09 4.80 13.63
CA LEU A 324 -5.18 5.71 14.35
C LEU A 324 -5.84 7.04 14.69
N VAL A 325 -6.89 7.41 13.97
CA VAL A 325 -7.62 8.67 14.10
C VAL A 325 -9.05 8.39 14.54
N ASP A 326 -9.64 9.30 15.30
CA ASP A 326 -11.08 9.32 15.52
C ASP A 326 -11.77 9.86 14.25
N ALA A 327 -12.57 9.01 13.60
CA ALA A 327 -13.20 9.35 12.32
C ALA A 327 -14.15 10.56 12.42
N GLN A 328 -14.88 10.69 13.54
CA GLN A 328 -15.82 11.78 13.75
C GLN A 328 -15.07 13.07 14.09
N ALA A 329 -14.02 12.98 14.91
CA ALA A 329 -13.17 14.14 15.23
C ALA A 329 -12.48 14.71 13.97
N VAL A 330 -12.01 13.85 13.05
CA VAL A 330 -11.45 14.29 11.76
C VAL A 330 -12.49 15.03 10.93
N LYS A 331 -13.72 14.49 10.82
CA LYS A 331 -14.82 15.16 10.11
C LYS A 331 -15.09 16.56 10.70
N GLU A 332 -15.24 16.66 12.02
CA GLU A 332 -15.47 17.93 12.72
C GLU A 332 -14.30 18.91 12.53
N ALA A 333 -13.07 18.42 12.50
CA ALA A 333 -11.89 19.25 12.27
C ALA A 333 -11.85 19.80 10.83
N CYS A 334 -12.25 19.01 9.83
CA CYS A 334 -12.40 19.49 8.45
C CYS A 334 -13.58 20.48 8.29
N GLU A 335 -14.71 20.23 8.95
CA GLU A 335 -15.88 21.13 8.91
C GLU A 335 -15.62 22.49 9.56
N SER A 336 -14.90 22.50 10.68
CA SER A 336 -14.53 23.74 11.39
C SER A 336 -13.35 24.49 10.76
N GLY A 337 -12.64 23.87 9.82
CA GLY A 337 -11.41 24.39 9.24
C GLY A 337 -10.20 24.32 10.18
N GLN A 338 -10.32 23.59 11.30
CA GLN A 338 -9.16 23.22 12.12
C GLN A 338 -8.14 22.44 11.26
N LEU A 339 -8.64 21.46 10.50
CA LEU A 339 -7.89 20.86 9.39
C LEU A 339 -8.31 21.53 8.08
N GLY A 340 -7.32 21.95 7.30
CA GLY A 340 -7.51 22.41 5.92
C GLY A 340 -7.87 21.26 4.97
N GLY A 341 -7.56 20.02 5.35
CA GLY A 341 -7.96 18.82 4.61
C GLY A 341 -7.38 17.54 5.19
N TYR A 342 -7.96 16.43 4.79
CA TYR A 342 -7.54 15.09 5.18
C TYR A 342 -7.44 14.18 3.96
N SER A 343 -6.39 13.37 3.87
CA SER A 343 -6.23 12.42 2.77
C SER A 343 -5.66 11.11 3.27
N GLY A 344 -6.06 10.02 2.64
CA GLY A 344 -5.61 8.70 2.98
C GLY A 344 -6.26 7.63 2.13
N ASP A 345 -5.72 6.43 2.18
CA ASP A 345 -6.31 5.25 1.55
C ASP A 345 -6.86 4.23 2.57
N VAL A 346 -6.55 4.38 3.85
CA VAL A 346 -6.95 3.47 4.92
C VAL A 346 -8.26 3.88 5.60
N TRP A 347 -8.99 2.88 6.09
CA TRP A 347 -10.29 3.06 6.75
C TRP A 347 -10.31 2.26 8.06
N SER A 348 -11.14 2.65 9.03
CA SER A 348 -11.22 1.98 10.34
C SER A 348 -11.78 0.55 10.24
N GLN A 349 -12.67 0.33 9.27
CA GLN A 349 -13.19 -0.96 8.84
C GLN A 349 -13.08 -1.06 7.32
N GLN A 350 -12.72 -2.25 6.82
CA GLN A 350 -12.57 -2.47 5.39
C GLN A 350 -13.36 -3.71 4.92
N PRO A 351 -14.29 -3.55 3.96
CA PRO A 351 -14.66 -2.30 3.28
C PRO A 351 -15.34 -1.25 4.19
N PRO A 352 -15.13 0.06 3.96
CA PRO A 352 -15.81 1.10 4.72
C PRO A 352 -17.29 1.19 4.33
N SER A 353 -18.16 1.38 5.33
CA SER A 353 -19.59 1.63 5.13
C SER A 353 -19.84 2.72 4.07
N PRO A 354 -20.90 2.59 3.24
CA PRO A 354 -21.34 3.67 2.36
C PRO A 354 -21.60 5.00 3.09
N ASP A 355 -22.00 4.95 4.36
CA ASP A 355 -22.30 6.13 5.19
C ASP A 355 -21.09 6.61 6.02
N HIS A 356 -19.89 6.10 5.75
CA HIS A 356 -18.70 6.47 6.51
C HIS A 356 -18.44 7.99 6.41
N PRO A 357 -18.21 8.71 7.53
CA PRO A 357 -18.18 10.19 7.56
C PRO A 357 -17.18 10.82 6.57
N TRP A 358 -16.03 10.16 6.38
CA TRP A 358 -14.99 10.65 5.47
C TRP A 358 -15.33 10.61 3.98
N ARG A 359 -16.44 9.98 3.58
CA ARG A 359 -16.91 9.99 2.18
C ARG A 359 -17.59 11.31 1.80
N HIS A 360 -17.97 12.11 2.80
CA HIS A 360 -18.82 13.29 2.61
C HIS A 360 -18.32 14.53 3.33
N MET A 361 -17.28 14.42 4.16
CA MET A 361 -16.69 15.58 4.83
C MET A 361 -16.04 16.54 3.82
N PRO A 362 -16.01 17.86 4.09
CA PRO A 362 -15.37 18.78 3.18
C PRO A 362 -13.85 18.53 3.10
N ASN A 363 -13.25 18.91 1.98
CA ASN A 363 -11.78 18.99 1.82
C ASN A 363 -11.03 17.68 2.02
N HIS A 364 -11.67 16.54 1.74
CA HIS A 364 -11.02 15.25 1.77
C HIS A 364 -10.43 14.86 0.40
N ALA A 365 -9.40 14.02 0.40
CA ALA A 365 -8.88 13.35 -0.79
C ALA A 365 -8.76 11.83 -0.58
N MET A 366 -9.78 11.24 0.05
CA MET A 366 -9.83 9.80 0.35
C MET A 366 -9.89 8.93 -0.90
N THR A 367 -9.24 7.77 -0.84
CA THR A 367 -9.37 6.69 -1.84
C THR A 367 -9.67 5.36 -1.15
N PRO A 368 -10.06 4.31 -1.89
CA PRO A 368 -9.95 2.94 -1.39
C PRO A 368 -8.50 2.60 -0.99
N HIS A 369 -8.29 1.57 -0.16
CA HIS A 369 -6.98 1.15 0.31
C HIS A 369 -6.19 0.50 -0.83
N LEU A 370 -5.27 1.25 -1.43
CA LEU A 370 -4.63 0.89 -2.70
C LEU A 370 -3.14 1.23 -2.81
N SER A 371 -2.60 2.12 -1.98
CA SER A 371 -1.21 2.58 -2.07
C SER A 371 -0.21 1.41 -1.95
N GLY A 372 -0.55 0.42 -1.11
CA GLY A 372 0.25 -0.78 -0.93
C GLY A 372 0.05 -1.88 -1.98
N THR A 373 -0.86 -1.69 -2.95
CA THR A 373 -1.27 -2.72 -3.93
C THR A 373 -1.09 -2.27 -5.38
N THR A 374 -0.18 -1.33 -5.65
CA THR A 374 0.26 -1.05 -7.03
C THR A 374 0.78 -2.32 -7.69
N ILE A 375 0.69 -2.43 -9.02
CA ILE A 375 1.16 -3.62 -9.77
C ILE A 375 2.60 -4.00 -9.37
N ASP A 376 3.49 -3.02 -9.22
CA ASP A 376 4.86 -3.23 -8.77
C ASP A 376 4.96 -3.79 -7.35
N ALA A 377 4.13 -3.29 -6.43
CA ALA A 377 4.04 -3.84 -5.08
C ALA A 377 3.49 -5.27 -5.10
N GLN A 378 2.52 -5.57 -5.97
CA GLN A 378 1.94 -6.91 -6.08
C GLN A 378 2.94 -7.96 -6.50
N ILE A 379 3.78 -7.63 -7.49
CA ILE A 379 4.86 -8.51 -7.92
C ILE A 379 5.82 -8.79 -6.76
N ARG A 380 6.18 -7.75 -5.98
CA ARG A 380 7.08 -7.90 -4.83
C ARG A 380 6.46 -8.72 -3.69
N TYR A 381 5.24 -8.42 -3.26
CA TYR A 381 4.62 -9.18 -2.16
C TYR A 381 4.22 -10.60 -2.59
N SER A 382 3.81 -10.83 -3.84
CA SER A 382 3.54 -12.18 -4.36
C SER A 382 4.80 -13.03 -4.27
N LYS A 383 5.92 -12.50 -4.78
CA LYS A 383 7.23 -13.16 -4.69
C LYS A 383 7.60 -13.48 -3.25
N GLY A 384 7.46 -12.52 -2.33
CA GLY A 384 7.77 -12.72 -0.92
C GLY A 384 6.86 -13.76 -0.24
N VAL A 385 5.57 -13.81 -0.60
CA VAL A 385 4.65 -14.85 -0.11
C VAL A 385 5.11 -16.22 -0.56
N LYS A 386 5.47 -16.38 -1.84
CA LYS A 386 6.02 -17.63 -2.37
C LYS A 386 7.30 -18.05 -1.62
N GLU A 387 8.21 -17.12 -1.37
CA GLU A 387 9.45 -17.38 -0.62
C GLU A 387 9.18 -17.81 0.82
N MET A 388 8.25 -17.15 1.53
CA MET A 388 7.87 -17.54 2.90
C MET A 388 7.23 -18.93 2.96
N LEU A 389 6.38 -19.27 1.98
CA LEU A 389 5.78 -20.59 1.86
C LEU A 389 6.83 -21.67 1.57
N ASP A 390 7.75 -21.41 0.63
CA ASP A 390 8.84 -22.34 0.30
C ASP A 390 9.72 -22.64 1.52
N GLN A 391 10.08 -21.61 2.30
CA GLN A 391 10.80 -21.79 3.56
C GLN A 391 9.99 -22.60 4.57
N PHE A 392 8.68 -22.37 4.67
CA PHE A 392 7.82 -23.12 5.58
C PHE A 392 7.78 -24.61 5.21
N PHE A 393 7.57 -24.94 3.93
CA PHE A 393 7.52 -26.32 3.44
C PHE A 393 8.84 -27.08 3.60
N LYS A 394 9.97 -26.37 3.51
CA LYS A 394 11.32 -26.94 3.69
C LYS A 394 11.77 -26.98 5.15
N GLY A 395 10.96 -26.50 6.10
CA GLY A 395 11.38 -26.35 7.50
C GLY A 395 12.53 -25.36 7.69
N GLY A 396 12.68 -24.42 6.75
CA GLY A 396 13.73 -23.40 6.74
C GLY A 396 13.47 -22.22 7.68
N GLN A 397 14.33 -21.21 7.58
CA GLN A 397 14.22 -20.00 8.38
C GLN A 397 13.57 -18.88 7.58
N PHE A 398 12.68 -18.13 8.24
CA PHE A 398 12.09 -16.92 7.67
C PHE A 398 13.05 -15.74 7.86
N PRO A 399 13.07 -14.77 6.94
CA PRO A 399 13.69 -13.48 7.19
C PRO A 399 13.13 -12.89 8.49
N GLU A 400 14.00 -12.51 9.43
CA GLU A 400 13.58 -12.01 10.75
C GLU A 400 12.62 -10.82 10.63
N ALA A 401 12.88 -9.92 9.68
CA ALA A 401 12.06 -8.75 9.42
C ALA A 401 10.61 -9.08 8.98
N ASN A 402 10.35 -10.29 8.48
CA ASN A 402 9.03 -10.73 8.01
C ASN A 402 8.20 -11.39 9.12
N VAL A 403 8.79 -11.65 10.29
CA VAL A 403 8.15 -12.39 11.38
C VAL A 403 7.56 -11.43 12.41
N ILE A 404 6.26 -11.60 12.69
CA ILE A 404 5.53 -10.83 13.71
C ILE A 404 5.28 -11.68 14.94
N VAL A 405 4.87 -12.93 14.75
CA VAL A 405 4.70 -13.92 15.82
C VAL A 405 5.40 -15.20 15.41
N LYS A 406 6.27 -15.75 16.27
CA LYS A 406 6.87 -17.08 16.07
C LYS A 406 7.27 -17.71 17.39
N GLY A 407 6.89 -18.98 17.56
CA GLY A 407 7.20 -19.74 18.79
C GLY A 407 6.63 -19.11 20.06
N GLY A 408 5.40 -18.59 19.98
CA GLY A 408 4.71 -17.97 21.11
C GLY A 408 5.27 -16.61 21.56
N ARG A 409 6.09 -15.96 20.72
CA ARG A 409 6.64 -14.63 20.97
C ARG A 409 6.23 -13.66 19.87
N THR A 410 5.81 -12.47 20.28
CA THR A 410 5.49 -11.35 19.40
C THR A 410 6.72 -10.46 19.24
N ALA A 411 6.94 -9.92 18.05
CA ALA A 411 8.02 -8.98 17.82
C ALA A 411 7.79 -7.68 18.63
N ALA A 412 8.84 -7.16 19.26
CA ALA A 412 8.77 -6.04 20.20
C ALA A 412 8.14 -4.75 19.64
N GLN A 413 8.09 -4.56 18.32
CA GLN A 413 7.42 -3.39 17.74
C GLN A 413 5.89 -3.45 17.86
N TYR A 414 5.34 -4.64 18.09
CA TYR A 414 3.90 -4.93 18.21
C TYR A 414 3.44 -5.15 19.67
N GLU A 415 4.35 -5.03 20.64
CA GLU A 415 4.08 -4.94 22.10
C GLU A 415 3.91 -3.47 22.55
#